data_AF-A0A853SQM3-F1
#
_entry.id   AF-A0A853SQM3-F1
#
_cell.length_a   1.000
_cell.length_b   1.000
_cell.length_c   1.000
_cell.angle_alpha   90.00
_cell.angle_beta   90.00
_cell.angle_gamma   90.00
#
_symmetry.space_group_name_H-M   'P 1'
#
loop_
_entity.id
_entity.type
_entity.pdbx_description
1 polymer ?
#
loop_
_entity_poly.entity_id
_entity_poly.type
_entity_poly.pdbx_seq_one_letter_code
_entity_poly.pdbx_strand_id
1 'polypeptide(L)'
;MNRPSHARVSPATVYPPATRGRTTVLAALAAVSVLVSVPAMADVLTFDNLRPDVYESGQTLNTSSYNLRFLADPTTAAGGGVSGVGAILDGRAGSSCDIAACPQGATGNYLAILNDGGVNFARADRQAFSLAGFDYSFIAPVSGLPNMQWGELQLSGTLSNGQVVSTSLAFPGQGSDGNYHFQGASLLGGFSNYAFTGLTFNACIFNDTGVCSNSIDFPAFNQGQFALDNINVSAVPEPSTYLLLLAGLGAIGMLSRRRSGKVAAFTVQGA
;
A
#
# COMPACT_ATOMS: atom_id res chain seq x y z
N MET A 1 66.09 -82.91 -5.87
CA MET A 1 65.86 -81.92 -6.96
C MET A 1 64.59 -81.16 -6.60
N ASN A 2 64.70 -80.02 -5.93
CA ASN A 2 64.80 -78.65 -6.47
C ASN A 2 63.44 -78.01 -6.82
N ARG A 3 63.09 -77.01 -5.99
CA ARG A 3 62.36 -75.76 -6.26
C ARG A 3 60.81 -75.70 -6.19
N PRO A 4 60.27 -74.50 -5.84
CA PRO A 4 59.09 -74.32 -4.95
C PRO A 4 57.92 -73.56 -5.63
N SER A 5 56.96 -73.09 -4.81
CA SER A 5 55.99 -71.98 -5.04
C SER A 5 54.76 -72.33 -5.89
N HIS A 6 53.55 -71.79 -5.67
CA HIS A 6 53.12 -70.52 -5.09
C HIS A 6 51.80 -70.64 -4.31
N ALA A 7 51.69 -69.91 -3.20
CA ALA A 7 50.43 -69.62 -2.54
C ALA A 7 49.56 -68.70 -3.42
N ARG A 8 48.30 -69.08 -3.65
CA ARG A 8 47.31 -68.28 -4.38
C ARG A 8 46.60 -67.35 -3.39
N VAL A 9 46.97 -66.08 -3.40
CA VAL A 9 46.30 -65.00 -2.66
C VAL A 9 45.01 -64.62 -3.39
N SER A 10 43.88 -64.65 -2.68
CA SER A 10 42.59 -64.17 -3.18
C SER A 10 42.63 -62.65 -3.45
N PRO A 11 41.99 -62.15 -4.52
CA PRO A 11 41.89 -60.71 -4.75
C PRO A 11 41.01 -60.06 -3.68
N ALA A 12 41.52 -59.00 -3.07
CA ALA A 12 40.78 -58.15 -2.14
C ALA A 12 39.71 -57.36 -2.89
N THR A 13 38.47 -57.45 -2.43
CA THR A 13 37.35 -56.62 -2.88
C THR A 13 37.60 -55.18 -2.47
N VAL A 14 37.85 -54.30 -3.46
CA VAL A 14 37.94 -52.85 -3.24
C VAL A 14 36.52 -52.29 -3.13
N TYR A 15 36.12 -51.88 -1.92
CA TYR A 15 34.94 -51.04 -1.73
C TYR A 15 35.34 -49.57 -2.02
N PRO A 16 34.74 -48.89 -3.00
CA PRO A 16 34.94 -47.45 -3.14
C PRO A 16 34.29 -46.73 -1.96
N PRO A 17 34.94 -45.71 -1.36
CA PRO A 17 34.32 -44.93 -0.31
C PRO A 17 33.15 -44.14 -0.90
N ALA A 18 32.00 -44.20 -0.22
CA ALA A 18 30.81 -43.44 -0.56
C ALA A 18 31.04 -41.94 -0.36
N THR A 19 31.48 -41.23 -1.40
CA THR A 19 31.47 -39.77 -1.46
C THR A 19 30.09 -39.29 -1.90
N ARG A 20 29.10 -39.30 -0.99
CA ARG A 20 27.83 -38.62 -1.23
C ARG A 20 27.29 -37.98 0.05
N GLY A 21 27.17 -36.65 0.04
CA GLY A 21 26.41 -35.95 1.08
C GLY A 21 26.67 -34.46 1.25
N ARG A 22 27.50 -33.79 0.44
CA ARG A 22 27.75 -32.34 0.61
C ARG A 22 26.89 -31.44 -0.29
N THR A 23 26.31 -31.96 -1.36
CA THR A 23 25.62 -31.15 -2.39
C THR A 23 24.12 -30.95 -2.15
N THR A 24 23.49 -31.69 -1.24
CA THR A 24 22.03 -31.60 -1.02
C THR A 24 21.60 -30.56 0.02
N VAL A 25 22.51 -30.10 0.89
CA VAL A 25 22.17 -29.16 1.98
C VAL A 25 22.16 -27.70 1.50
N LEU A 26 23.01 -27.33 0.54
CA LEU A 26 23.05 -25.97 -0.01
C LEU A 26 21.79 -25.63 -0.83
N ALA A 27 21.18 -26.63 -1.51
CA ALA A 27 19.95 -26.41 -2.28
C ALA A 27 18.72 -26.16 -1.39
N ALA A 28 18.63 -26.78 -0.22
CA ALA A 28 17.52 -26.58 0.72
C ALA A 28 17.59 -25.21 1.44
N LEU A 29 18.79 -24.67 1.65
CA LEU A 29 18.99 -23.38 2.31
C LEU A 29 18.62 -22.18 1.42
N ALA A 30 18.83 -22.28 0.10
CA ALA A 30 18.43 -21.23 -0.84
C ALA A 30 16.90 -21.16 -1.05
N ALA A 31 16.20 -22.29 -0.88
CA ALA A 31 14.75 -22.36 -1.08
C ALA A 31 13.93 -21.75 0.09
N VAL A 32 14.47 -21.77 1.32
CA VAL A 32 13.76 -21.24 2.51
C VAL A 32 13.93 -19.73 2.66
N SER A 33 15.06 -19.16 2.23
CA SER A 33 15.31 -17.70 2.32
C SER A 33 14.45 -16.84 1.39
N VAL A 34 13.86 -17.43 0.33
CA VAL A 34 13.00 -16.69 -0.62
C VAL A 34 11.54 -16.57 -0.13
N LEU A 35 11.12 -17.38 0.86
CA LEU A 35 9.71 -17.42 1.32
C LEU A 35 9.36 -16.42 2.43
N VAL A 36 10.33 -15.65 2.97
CA VAL A 36 10.09 -14.79 4.16
C VAL A 36 10.32 -13.30 3.88
N SER A 37 10.80 -12.95 2.69
CA SER A 37 10.87 -11.56 2.25
C SER A 37 9.61 -11.25 1.44
N VAL A 38 8.53 -10.84 2.11
CA VAL A 38 7.45 -10.15 1.40
C VAL A 38 8.03 -8.77 1.09
N PRO A 39 8.38 -8.45 -0.17
CA PRO A 39 8.78 -7.08 -0.48
C PRO A 39 7.60 -6.18 -0.09
N ALA A 40 7.91 -5.00 0.44
CA ALA A 40 6.95 -3.89 0.47
C ALA A 40 6.68 -3.49 -0.99
N MET A 41 5.88 -4.29 -1.70
CA MET A 41 5.54 -4.06 -3.09
C MET A 41 4.56 -2.90 -3.13
N ALA A 42 5.01 -1.80 -3.74
CA ALA A 42 4.17 -0.67 -4.06
C ALA A 42 3.07 -1.15 -5.01
N ASP A 43 1.84 -0.84 -4.65
CA ASP A 43 0.62 -1.14 -5.40
C ASP A 43 -0.04 0.19 -5.78
N VAL A 44 -0.67 0.22 -6.95
CA VAL A 44 -1.44 1.38 -7.40
C VAL A 44 -2.90 0.98 -7.38
N LEU A 45 -3.65 1.55 -6.45
CA LEU A 45 -5.08 1.35 -6.37
C LEU A 45 -5.76 2.21 -7.44
N THR A 46 -6.35 1.55 -8.43
CA THR A 46 -7.14 2.14 -9.51
C THR A 46 -8.60 1.71 -9.40
N PHE A 47 -9.50 2.45 -10.06
CA PHE A 47 -10.94 2.17 -10.04
C PHE A 47 -11.47 1.63 -11.38
N ASP A 48 -10.61 1.48 -12.38
CA ASP A 48 -10.94 1.02 -13.74
C ASP A 48 -11.67 -0.33 -13.82
N ASN A 49 -11.41 -1.22 -12.85
CA ASN A 49 -12.03 -2.55 -12.80
C ASN A 49 -13.37 -2.57 -12.07
N LEU A 50 -13.80 -1.44 -11.51
CA LEU A 50 -15.07 -1.30 -10.81
C LEU A 50 -16.13 -0.79 -11.78
N ARG A 51 -17.38 -1.17 -11.58
CA ARG A 51 -18.50 -0.61 -12.33
C ARG A 51 -18.90 0.74 -11.73
N PRO A 52 -19.43 1.68 -12.53
CA PRO A 52 -20.04 2.88 -11.99
C PRO A 52 -21.14 2.53 -10.99
N ASP A 53 -21.07 3.13 -9.81
CA ASP A 53 -21.98 2.88 -8.68
C ASP A 53 -21.93 4.06 -7.71
N VAL A 54 -22.93 4.18 -6.82
CA VAL A 54 -23.04 5.23 -5.81
C VAL A 54 -23.10 4.62 -4.42
N TYR A 55 -22.42 5.26 -3.48
CA TYR A 55 -22.24 4.76 -2.12
C TYR A 55 -22.72 5.78 -1.09
N GLU A 56 -23.42 5.27 -0.09
CA GLU A 56 -23.85 6.03 1.07
C GLU A 56 -22.75 6.08 2.14
N SER A 57 -22.77 7.14 2.94
CA SER A 57 -21.92 7.25 4.12
C SER A 57 -22.13 6.06 5.06
N GLY A 58 -21.04 5.48 5.54
CA GLY A 58 -21.04 4.28 6.36
C GLY A 58 -20.86 2.98 5.56
N GLN A 59 -21.13 2.98 4.24
CA GLN A 59 -20.82 1.84 3.39
C GLN A 59 -19.30 1.69 3.18
N THR A 60 -18.90 0.47 2.86
CA THR A 60 -17.51 0.12 2.56
C THR A 60 -17.41 -0.51 1.18
N LEU A 61 -16.56 0.07 0.33
CA LEU A 61 -16.12 -0.53 -0.92
C LEU A 61 -14.83 -1.33 -0.68
N ASN A 62 -14.86 -2.61 -1.01
CA ASN A 62 -13.69 -3.47 -0.94
C ASN A 62 -13.04 -3.55 -2.32
N THR A 63 -11.79 -3.11 -2.44
CA THR A 63 -11.06 -3.12 -3.72
C THR A 63 -9.59 -3.42 -3.50
N SER A 64 -9.01 -4.30 -4.33
CA SER A 64 -7.68 -4.88 -4.12
C SER A 64 -7.55 -5.44 -2.69
N SER A 65 -6.56 -4.95 -1.92
CA SER A 65 -6.32 -5.31 -0.52
C SER A 65 -6.78 -4.22 0.46
N TYR A 66 -7.67 -3.32 0.04
CA TYR A 66 -8.10 -2.14 0.80
C TYR A 66 -9.61 -2.10 0.97
N ASN A 67 -10.01 -1.55 2.12
CA ASN A 67 -11.39 -1.19 2.46
C ASN A 67 -11.50 0.32 2.43
N LEU A 68 -12.44 0.83 1.64
CA LEU A 68 -12.75 2.25 1.49
C LEU A 68 -14.07 2.51 2.18
N ARG A 69 -14.05 3.13 3.36
CA ARG A 69 -15.25 3.49 4.10
C ARG A 69 -15.65 4.93 3.80
N PHE A 70 -16.86 5.09 3.29
CA PHE A 70 -17.42 6.40 2.96
C PHE A 70 -17.87 7.13 4.23
N LEU A 71 -17.56 8.42 4.32
CA LEU A 71 -17.83 9.26 5.48
C LEU A 71 -18.81 10.36 5.07
N ALA A 72 -19.83 10.57 5.91
CA ALA A 72 -20.75 11.70 5.74
C ALA A 72 -20.02 13.03 5.98
N ASP A 73 -20.60 14.11 5.49
CA ASP A 73 -20.18 15.45 5.90
C ASP A 73 -20.36 15.64 7.42
N PRO A 74 -19.65 16.61 8.03
CA PRO A 74 -19.68 16.82 9.47
C PRO A 74 -21.09 17.04 10.04
N THR A 75 -21.98 17.72 9.31
CA THR A 75 -23.33 18.03 9.79
C THR A 75 -24.23 16.81 9.75
N THR A 76 -24.22 16.06 8.65
CA THR A 76 -24.95 14.78 8.54
C THR A 76 -24.44 13.76 9.55
N ALA A 77 -23.12 13.65 9.71
CA ALA A 77 -22.49 12.76 10.68
C ALA A 77 -22.92 13.08 12.13
N ALA A 78 -22.93 14.36 12.50
CA ALA A 78 -23.35 14.81 13.84
C ALA A 78 -24.82 14.52 14.12
N GLY A 79 -25.67 14.60 13.08
CA GLY A 79 -27.09 14.23 13.15
C GLY A 79 -27.35 12.71 13.15
N GLY A 80 -26.32 11.86 12.99
CA GLY A 80 -26.48 10.42 12.83
C GLY A 80 -27.17 10.02 11.52
N GLY A 81 -27.16 10.90 10.52
CA GLY A 81 -27.78 10.69 9.23
C GLY A 81 -26.91 9.87 8.28
N VAL A 82 -27.49 9.60 7.10
CA VAL A 82 -26.78 9.00 5.96
C VAL A 82 -26.94 9.88 4.73
N SER A 83 -25.89 10.02 3.93
CA SER A 83 -25.89 10.77 2.68
C SER A 83 -25.16 10.00 1.59
N GLY A 84 -25.58 10.12 0.33
CA GLY A 84 -24.85 9.60 -0.81
C GLY A 84 -23.58 10.43 -1.00
N VAL A 85 -22.40 9.89 -0.68
CA VAL A 85 -21.15 10.65 -0.67
C VAL A 85 -20.09 10.07 -1.58
N GLY A 86 -20.17 8.79 -1.93
CA GLY A 86 -19.21 8.13 -2.79
C GLY A 86 -19.79 7.82 -4.15
N ALA A 87 -18.99 7.88 -5.20
CA ALA A 87 -19.35 7.31 -6.49
C ALA A 87 -18.12 6.78 -7.23
N ILE A 88 -18.29 5.69 -7.97
CA ILE A 88 -17.38 5.35 -9.07
C ILE A 88 -17.97 5.97 -10.33
N LEU A 89 -17.22 6.87 -10.96
CA LEU A 89 -17.65 7.56 -12.17
C LEU A 89 -16.76 7.15 -13.35
N ASP A 90 -17.34 7.04 -14.55
CA ASP A 90 -16.60 6.81 -15.78
C ASP A 90 -16.23 8.15 -16.42
N GLY A 91 -14.95 8.51 -16.34
CA GLY A 91 -14.46 9.77 -16.89
C GLY A 91 -14.52 9.88 -18.41
N ARG A 92 -14.82 8.78 -19.11
CA ARG A 92 -15.01 8.75 -20.57
C ARG A 92 -16.47 9.02 -20.95
N ALA A 93 -17.41 8.87 -20.01
CA ALA A 93 -18.83 8.98 -20.25
C ALA A 93 -19.36 10.37 -19.83
N GLY A 94 -19.82 11.16 -20.79
CA GLY A 94 -20.40 12.49 -20.50
C GLY A 94 -21.58 12.45 -19.52
N SER A 95 -22.36 11.37 -19.49
CA SER A 95 -23.48 11.18 -18.55
C SER A 95 -23.05 11.05 -17.08
N SER A 96 -21.80 10.64 -16.81
CA SER A 96 -21.27 10.64 -15.43
C SER A 96 -21.10 12.06 -14.88
N CYS A 97 -21.20 13.06 -15.75
CA CYS A 97 -21.00 14.48 -15.46
C CYS A 97 -22.29 15.28 -15.44
N ASP A 98 -23.45 14.61 -15.49
CA ASP A 98 -24.76 15.27 -15.41
C ASP A 98 -25.07 15.80 -13.99
N ILE A 99 -24.36 15.28 -12.98
CA ILE A 99 -24.58 15.59 -11.55
C ILE A 99 -23.58 16.65 -11.05
N ALA A 100 -22.39 16.74 -11.65
CA ALA A 100 -21.35 17.71 -11.32
C ALA A 100 -20.36 17.89 -12.49
N ALA A 101 -19.59 18.97 -12.48
CA ALA A 101 -18.57 19.21 -13.49
C ALA A 101 -17.39 18.23 -13.29
N CYS A 102 -17.41 17.12 -14.03
CA CYS A 102 -16.38 16.09 -13.97
C CYS A 102 -14.99 16.67 -14.24
N PRO A 103 -13.95 16.11 -13.59
CA PRO A 103 -12.60 16.49 -13.89
C PRO A 103 -12.15 16.09 -15.30
N GLN A 104 -11.32 16.92 -15.90
CA GLN A 104 -10.61 16.62 -17.15
C GLN A 104 -9.46 15.66 -16.92
N GLY A 105 -9.13 14.89 -17.96
CA GLY A 105 -7.98 13.99 -17.97
C GLY A 105 -8.24 12.62 -17.34
N ALA A 106 -9.46 12.35 -16.89
CA ALA A 106 -9.87 11.02 -16.46
C ALA A 106 -9.84 10.07 -17.67
N THR A 107 -8.91 9.12 -17.66
CA THR A 107 -8.76 8.16 -18.77
C THR A 107 -9.54 6.87 -18.55
N GLY A 108 -10.30 6.76 -17.45
CA GLY A 108 -11.08 5.59 -17.06
C GLY A 108 -11.98 5.88 -15.85
N ASN A 109 -12.20 4.87 -15.01
CA ASN A 109 -13.06 5.04 -13.85
C ASN A 109 -12.27 5.63 -12.68
N TYR A 110 -12.89 6.54 -11.94
CA TYR A 110 -12.29 7.19 -10.77
C TYR A 110 -13.26 7.23 -9.59
N LEU A 111 -12.72 7.47 -8.40
CA LEU A 111 -13.50 7.65 -7.19
C LEU A 111 -13.87 9.12 -7.02
N ALA A 112 -15.15 9.43 -7.02
CA ALA A 112 -15.69 10.74 -6.69
C ALA A 112 -16.22 10.75 -5.26
N ILE A 113 -15.89 11.81 -4.52
CA ILE A 113 -16.45 12.10 -3.22
C ILE A 113 -17.24 13.40 -3.32
N LEU A 114 -18.53 13.30 -2.99
CA LEU A 114 -19.56 14.30 -3.18
C LEU A 114 -20.18 14.68 -1.83
N ASN A 115 -21.02 15.72 -1.80
CA ASN A 115 -21.79 16.10 -0.60
C ASN A 115 -20.91 16.35 0.62
N ASP A 116 -19.78 17.05 0.45
CA ASP A 116 -18.78 17.39 1.49
C ASP A 116 -18.24 16.19 2.28
N GLY A 117 -18.43 14.99 1.74
CA GLY A 117 -18.06 13.75 2.39
C GLY A 117 -16.56 13.52 2.45
N GLY A 118 -16.22 12.33 2.92
CA GLY A 118 -14.85 11.84 2.91
C GLY A 118 -14.80 10.36 2.63
N VAL A 119 -13.58 9.85 2.51
CA VAL A 119 -13.32 8.42 2.39
C VAL A 119 -12.13 8.05 3.25
N ASN A 120 -12.29 7.00 4.04
CA ASN A 120 -11.23 6.42 4.84
C ASN A 120 -10.74 5.13 4.20
N PHE A 121 -9.45 5.07 3.91
CA PHE A 121 -8.73 3.92 3.40
C PHE A 121 -8.08 3.17 4.56
N ALA A 122 -8.29 1.86 4.62
CA ALA A 122 -7.56 0.96 5.51
C ALA A 122 -7.26 -0.34 4.78
N ARG A 123 -6.13 -0.99 5.12
CA ARG A 123 -5.87 -2.33 4.56
C ARG A 123 -6.86 -3.35 5.12
N ALA A 124 -7.29 -4.29 4.29
CA ALA A 124 -8.20 -5.36 4.68
C ALA A 124 -7.60 -6.31 5.73
N ASP A 125 -6.27 -6.47 5.73
CA ASP A 125 -5.51 -7.24 6.72
C ASP A 125 -5.21 -6.47 8.02
N ARG A 126 -5.66 -5.21 8.12
CA ARG A 126 -5.41 -4.28 9.25
C ARG A 126 -3.93 -3.94 9.47
N GLN A 127 -3.07 -4.22 8.51
CA GLN A 127 -1.66 -3.84 8.55
C GLN A 127 -1.47 -2.37 8.22
N ALA A 128 -0.29 -1.84 8.55
CA ALA A 128 0.08 -0.50 8.18
C ALA A 128 0.47 -0.39 6.69
N PHE A 129 0.28 0.79 6.12
CA PHE A 129 0.70 1.13 4.76
C PHE A 129 1.25 2.55 4.68
N SER A 130 2.06 2.84 3.67
CA SER A 130 2.46 4.20 3.32
C SER A 130 1.72 4.67 2.07
N LEU A 131 1.64 5.99 1.90
CA LEU A 131 1.10 6.65 0.72
C LEU A 131 2.22 7.42 0.02
N ALA A 132 2.56 7.05 -1.22
CA ALA A 132 3.59 7.74 -1.99
C ALA A 132 3.03 8.91 -2.80
N GLY A 133 1.81 8.76 -3.32
CA GLY A 133 1.16 9.73 -4.18
C GLY A 133 -0.18 9.23 -4.70
N PHE A 134 -0.89 10.07 -5.42
CA PHE A 134 -2.19 9.78 -6.02
C PHE A 134 -2.55 10.88 -7.02
N ASP A 135 -3.46 10.60 -7.94
CA ASP A 135 -4.05 11.62 -8.80
C ASP A 135 -5.32 12.16 -8.14
N TYR A 136 -5.50 13.48 -8.20
CA TYR A 136 -6.67 14.14 -7.61
C TYR A 136 -7.14 15.32 -8.43
N SER A 137 -8.40 15.68 -8.23
CA SER A 137 -8.98 16.90 -8.81
C SER A 137 -10.10 17.44 -7.94
N PHE A 138 -10.44 18.71 -8.14
CA PHE A 138 -11.67 19.29 -7.61
C PHE A 138 -12.84 18.90 -8.51
N ILE A 139 -13.98 18.57 -7.91
CA ILE A 139 -15.23 18.40 -8.66
C ILE A 139 -16.05 19.66 -8.43
N ALA A 140 -16.18 20.51 -9.45
CA ALA A 140 -16.96 21.72 -9.31
C ALA A 140 -18.46 21.37 -9.17
N PRO A 141 -19.16 21.89 -8.14
CA PRO A 141 -20.58 21.60 -7.92
C PRO A 141 -21.47 22.12 -9.04
N VAL A 142 -20.99 23.11 -9.80
CA VAL A 142 -21.63 23.64 -11.00
C VAL A 142 -20.59 23.90 -12.07
N SER A 143 -20.98 23.78 -13.34
CA SER A 143 -20.12 24.12 -14.48
C SER A 143 -19.90 25.63 -14.58
N GLY A 144 -18.76 26.04 -15.15
CA GLY A 144 -18.49 27.45 -15.47
C GLY A 144 -18.03 28.30 -14.27
N LEU A 145 -17.63 27.67 -13.18
CA LEU A 145 -16.95 28.39 -12.09
C LEU A 145 -15.66 29.05 -12.61
N PRO A 146 -15.32 30.26 -12.15
CA PRO A 146 -14.00 30.85 -12.40
C PRO A 146 -12.85 29.94 -11.98
N ASN A 147 -11.75 30.00 -12.73
CA ASN A 147 -10.50 29.31 -12.38
C ASN A 147 -9.84 29.98 -11.17
N MET A 148 -10.16 29.48 -9.98
CA MET A 148 -9.58 29.94 -8.71
C MET A 148 -9.45 28.79 -7.73
N GLN A 149 -8.74 29.04 -6.64
CA GLN A 149 -8.58 28.08 -5.55
C GLN A 149 -9.81 28.17 -4.65
N TRP A 150 -10.78 27.28 -4.86
CA TRP A 150 -12.01 27.22 -4.04
C TRP A 150 -11.80 26.54 -2.70
N GLY A 151 -10.74 25.74 -2.56
CA GLY A 151 -10.51 24.96 -1.36
C GLY A 151 -9.27 24.09 -1.45
N GLU A 152 -9.20 23.13 -0.54
CA GLU A 152 -8.08 22.19 -0.43
C GLU A 152 -8.58 20.77 -0.18
N LEU A 153 -7.80 19.81 -0.69
CA LEU A 153 -7.89 18.42 -0.29
C LEU A 153 -7.14 18.24 1.03
N GLN A 154 -7.84 17.78 2.05
CA GLN A 154 -7.28 17.47 3.36
C GLN A 154 -7.03 15.98 3.49
N LEU A 155 -5.87 15.64 4.03
CA LEU A 155 -5.45 14.28 4.31
C LEU A 155 -5.20 14.15 5.81
N SER A 156 -5.72 13.09 6.41
CA SER A 156 -5.50 12.77 7.82
C SER A 156 -5.21 11.28 7.99
N GLY A 157 -3.99 10.97 8.39
CA GLY A 157 -3.51 9.61 8.58
C GLY A 157 -3.40 9.23 10.06
N THR A 158 -3.95 8.08 10.44
CA THR A 158 -3.82 7.50 11.77
C THR A 158 -2.62 6.56 11.82
N LEU A 159 -1.73 6.77 12.78
CA LEU A 159 -0.56 5.94 13.03
C LEU A 159 -0.90 4.76 13.96
N SER A 160 -0.01 3.78 14.07
CA SER A 160 -0.21 2.59 14.93
C SER A 160 -0.35 2.92 16.43
N ASN A 161 0.17 4.06 16.88
CA ASN A 161 0.02 4.55 18.25
C ASN A 161 -1.28 5.37 18.46
N GLY A 162 -2.14 5.48 17.45
CA GLY A 162 -3.38 6.26 17.48
C GLY A 162 -3.21 7.76 17.20
N GLN A 163 -1.98 8.26 17.04
CA GLN A 163 -1.74 9.65 16.66
C GLN A 163 -2.29 9.91 15.24
N VAL A 164 -2.90 11.07 15.04
CA VAL A 164 -3.29 11.56 13.71
C VAL A 164 -2.28 12.59 13.23
N VAL A 165 -1.82 12.44 11.99
CA VAL A 165 -1.01 13.43 11.28
C VAL A 165 -1.79 13.90 10.07
N SER A 166 -1.76 15.19 9.78
CA SER A 166 -2.56 15.79 8.70
C SER A 166 -1.72 16.65 7.77
N THR A 167 -2.17 16.76 6.52
CA THR A 167 -1.63 17.68 5.52
C THR A 167 -2.75 18.11 4.58
N SER A 168 -2.53 19.19 3.84
CA SER A 168 -3.49 19.70 2.87
C SER A 168 -2.79 19.97 1.54
N LEU A 169 -3.52 19.79 0.45
CA LEU A 169 -3.09 20.08 -0.90
C LEU A 169 -4.07 21.04 -1.56
N ALA A 170 -3.55 22.10 -2.17
CA ALA A 170 -4.34 22.94 -3.06
C ALA A 170 -4.91 22.08 -4.19
N PHE A 171 -6.18 22.30 -4.55
CA PHE A 171 -6.74 21.67 -5.73
C PHE A 171 -6.03 22.15 -7.01
N PRO A 172 -5.91 21.28 -8.03
CA PRO A 172 -5.38 21.68 -9.32
C PRO A 172 -6.24 22.77 -9.97
N GLY A 173 -5.73 23.42 -11.02
CA GLY A 173 -6.49 24.43 -11.75
C GLY A 173 -7.49 23.85 -12.77
N GLN A 174 -8.10 24.72 -13.55
CA GLN A 174 -8.95 24.34 -14.68
C GLN A 174 -8.16 24.10 -15.97
N GLY A 175 -8.69 23.21 -16.82
CA GLY A 175 -8.30 23.02 -18.21
C GLY A 175 -8.96 24.05 -19.14
N SER A 176 -8.74 23.91 -20.45
CA SER A 176 -9.22 24.85 -21.46
C SER A 176 -10.75 24.84 -21.65
N ASP A 177 -11.45 23.84 -21.13
CA ASP A 177 -12.90 23.69 -21.17
C ASP A 177 -13.60 24.23 -19.90
N GLY A 178 -12.83 24.78 -18.95
CA GLY A 178 -13.35 25.32 -17.69
C GLY A 178 -13.60 24.27 -16.60
N ASN A 179 -13.32 23.00 -16.85
CA ASN A 179 -13.38 21.95 -15.83
C ASN A 179 -12.02 21.78 -15.16
N TYR A 180 -12.03 21.40 -13.88
CA TYR A 180 -10.81 21.11 -13.13
C TYR A 180 -10.14 19.86 -13.67
N HIS A 181 -8.80 19.81 -13.74
CA HIS A 181 -8.10 18.64 -14.28
C HIS A 181 -7.51 17.76 -13.18
N PHE A 182 -7.32 16.48 -13.47
CA PHE A 182 -6.53 15.61 -12.63
C PHE A 182 -5.06 16.03 -12.62
N GLN A 183 -4.46 16.05 -11.43
CA GLN A 183 -3.03 16.26 -11.23
C GLN A 183 -2.48 15.21 -10.28
N GLY A 184 -1.27 14.73 -10.55
CA GLY A 184 -0.55 13.87 -9.62
C GLY A 184 -0.01 14.64 -8.41
N ALA A 185 -0.37 14.18 -7.22
CA ALA A 185 0.28 14.54 -5.98
C ALA A 185 1.45 13.60 -5.70
N SER A 186 2.65 14.16 -5.54
CA SER A 186 3.82 13.45 -5.03
C SER A 186 4.09 13.92 -3.61
N LEU A 187 3.86 13.05 -2.62
CA LEU A 187 4.01 13.38 -1.20
C LEU A 187 5.44 13.19 -0.66
N LEU A 188 6.41 13.18 -1.57
CA LEU A 188 7.83 13.07 -1.26
C LEU A 188 8.26 14.24 -0.38
N GLY A 189 8.52 13.99 0.91
CA GLY A 189 9.05 15.00 1.81
C GLY A 189 8.56 14.97 3.26
N GLY A 190 7.56 14.14 3.60
CA GLY A 190 7.14 13.99 5.00
C GLY A 190 5.97 13.04 5.18
N PHE A 191 4.84 13.34 4.54
CA PHE A 191 3.62 12.55 4.72
C PHE A 191 3.79 11.10 4.23
N SER A 192 4.58 10.89 3.17
CA SER A 192 4.91 9.56 2.66
C SER A 192 5.80 8.71 3.58
N ASN A 193 6.43 9.32 4.59
CA ASN A 193 7.33 8.62 5.52
C ASN A 193 6.58 7.93 6.67
N TYR A 194 5.28 8.19 6.81
CA TYR A 194 4.46 7.60 7.85
C TYR A 194 3.88 6.26 7.43
N ALA A 195 3.72 5.38 8.41
CA ALA A 195 3.00 4.13 8.28
C ALA A 195 1.61 4.29 8.92
N PHE A 196 0.59 4.31 8.08
CA PHE A 196 -0.80 4.54 8.43
C PHE A 196 -1.55 3.23 8.64
N THR A 197 -2.39 3.17 9.68
CA THR A 197 -3.41 2.13 9.85
C THR A 197 -4.75 2.54 9.25
N GLY A 198 -4.95 3.84 9.04
CA GLY A 198 -6.07 4.43 8.31
C GLY A 198 -5.69 5.78 7.72
N LEU A 199 -6.24 6.10 6.56
CA LEU A 199 -5.98 7.36 5.85
C LEU A 199 -7.30 7.94 5.36
N THR A 200 -7.65 9.13 5.82
CA THR A 200 -8.86 9.83 5.41
C THR A 200 -8.53 10.93 4.42
N PHE A 201 -9.30 10.98 3.33
CA PHE A 201 -9.40 12.12 2.43
C PHE A 201 -10.74 12.82 2.64
N ASN A 202 -10.72 14.13 2.71
CA ASN A 202 -11.89 14.99 2.71
C ASN A 202 -11.51 16.33 2.05
N ALA A 203 -12.49 17.14 1.69
CA ALA A 203 -12.23 18.49 1.17
C ALA A 203 -12.73 19.56 2.13
N CYS A 204 -12.14 20.74 2.04
CA CYS A 204 -12.69 21.97 2.60
C CYS A 204 -12.77 23.06 1.54
N ILE A 205 -13.58 24.08 1.81
CA ILE A 205 -13.77 25.24 0.95
C ILE A 205 -13.33 26.50 1.70
N PHE A 206 -12.70 27.42 0.99
CA PHE A 206 -12.32 28.71 1.55
C PHE A 206 -13.55 29.59 1.74
N ASN A 207 -13.68 30.17 2.92
CA ASN A 207 -14.66 31.23 3.17
C ASN A 207 -14.09 32.60 2.75
N ASP A 208 -14.87 33.66 2.95
CA ASP A 208 -14.49 35.04 2.62
C ASP A 208 -13.25 35.55 3.38
N THR A 209 -12.84 34.88 4.45
CA THR A 209 -11.62 35.20 5.22
C THR A 209 -10.42 34.35 4.82
N GLY A 210 -10.57 33.48 3.81
CA GLY A 210 -9.52 32.58 3.31
C GLY A 210 -9.26 31.37 4.22
N VAL A 211 -10.15 31.08 5.16
CA VAL A 211 -10.06 29.90 6.02
C VAL A 211 -10.73 28.72 5.32
N CYS A 212 -10.00 27.61 5.16
CA CYS A 212 -10.54 26.38 4.60
C CYS A 212 -11.31 25.61 5.67
N SER A 213 -12.63 25.47 5.48
CA SER A 213 -13.49 24.81 6.46
C SER A 213 -14.40 23.76 5.82
N ASN A 214 -14.61 22.68 6.57
CA ASN A 214 -15.68 21.70 6.40
C ASN A 214 -15.91 21.08 7.78
N SER A 215 -16.72 21.74 8.60
CA SER A 215 -17.00 21.36 9.99
C SER A 215 -18.47 21.57 10.33
N ILE A 216 -18.87 21.18 11.55
CA ILE A 216 -20.25 21.41 12.03
C ILE A 216 -20.56 22.91 12.12
N ASP A 217 -19.60 23.70 12.61
CA ASP A 217 -19.77 25.15 12.79
C ASP A 217 -19.63 25.92 11.47
N PHE A 218 -18.84 25.39 10.53
CA PHE A 218 -18.56 25.99 9.23
C PHE A 218 -18.62 24.91 8.13
N PRO A 219 -19.82 24.45 7.76
CA PRO A 219 -19.98 23.42 6.73
C PRO A 219 -19.63 23.97 5.35
N ALA A 220 -19.20 23.09 4.44
CA ALA A 220 -18.87 23.46 3.06
C ALA A 220 -20.11 23.58 2.15
N PHE A 221 -21.32 23.32 2.67
CA PHE A 221 -22.60 23.49 1.97
C PHE A 221 -22.68 22.78 0.60
N ASN A 222 -22.21 21.54 0.55
CA ASN A 222 -22.12 20.70 -0.65
C ASN A 222 -21.26 21.32 -1.76
N GLN A 223 -20.12 21.88 -1.40
CA GLN A 223 -19.17 22.48 -2.34
C GLN A 223 -17.80 21.81 -2.29
N GLY A 224 -17.48 21.08 -1.21
CA GLY A 224 -16.23 20.36 -1.00
C GLY A 224 -16.23 18.99 -1.67
N GLN A 225 -16.27 18.95 -3.00
CA GLN A 225 -16.28 17.71 -3.77
C GLN A 225 -14.94 17.48 -4.47
N PHE A 226 -14.51 16.23 -4.55
CA PHE A 226 -13.20 15.89 -5.11
C PHE A 226 -13.17 14.52 -5.77
N ALA A 227 -12.20 14.33 -6.65
CA ALA A 227 -11.94 13.07 -7.31
C ALA A 227 -10.57 12.51 -6.91
N LEU A 228 -10.46 11.20 -6.85
CA LEU A 228 -9.23 10.45 -6.60
C LEU A 228 -9.05 9.35 -7.63
N ASP A 229 -7.81 9.14 -8.05
CA ASP A 229 -7.40 8.02 -8.89
C ASP A 229 -5.92 7.65 -8.63
N ASN A 230 -5.48 6.50 -9.16
CA ASN A 230 -4.08 6.03 -9.15
C ASN A 230 -3.36 6.17 -7.80
N ILE A 231 -4.00 5.68 -6.72
CA ILE A 231 -3.50 5.86 -5.36
C ILE A 231 -2.33 4.91 -5.11
N ASN A 232 -1.12 5.45 -5.04
CA ASN A 232 0.12 4.71 -4.88
C ASN A 232 0.40 4.44 -3.39
N VAL A 233 0.24 3.19 -2.99
CA VAL A 233 0.35 2.73 -1.61
C VAL A 233 1.35 1.57 -1.51
N SER A 234 1.99 1.41 -0.35
CA SER A 234 2.86 0.26 -0.11
C SER A 234 2.60 -0.35 1.25
N ALA A 235 2.57 -1.68 1.31
CA ALA A 235 2.47 -2.39 2.59
C ALA A 235 3.73 -2.11 3.43
N VAL A 236 3.56 -1.76 4.71
CA VAL A 236 4.67 -1.58 5.64
C VAL A 236 4.81 -2.86 6.47
N PRO A 237 5.90 -3.64 6.32
CA PRO A 237 6.09 -4.85 7.10
C PRO A 237 6.15 -4.54 8.59
N GLU A 238 5.52 -5.37 9.43
CA GLU A 238 5.58 -5.18 10.88
C GLU A 238 7.03 -5.25 11.39
N PRO A 239 7.40 -4.47 12.42
CA PRO A 239 8.71 -4.56 13.07
C PRO A 239 9.04 -5.99 13.56
N SER A 240 8.02 -6.74 13.98
CA SER A 240 8.12 -8.15 14.39
C SER A 240 8.64 -9.06 13.25
N THR A 241 8.28 -8.75 12.00
CA THR A 241 8.72 -9.50 10.82
C THR A 241 10.22 -9.41 10.64
N TYR A 242 10.80 -8.22 10.82
CA TYR A 242 12.25 -8.03 10.78
C TYR A 242 12.94 -8.72 11.95
N LEU A 243 12.35 -8.69 13.16
CA LEU A 243 12.91 -9.39 14.31
C LEU A 243 12.91 -10.91 14.11
N LEU A 244 11.83 -11.48 13.56
CA LEU A 244 11.74 -12.91 13.26
C LEU A 244 12.72 -13.30 12.15
N LEU A 245 12.87 -12.46 11.12
CA LEU A 245 13.88 -12.65 10.07
C LEU A 245 15.29 -12.66 10.67
N LEU A 246 15.62 -11.66 11.49
CA LEU A 246 16.92 -11.57 12.16
C LEU A 246 17.15 -12.73 13.13
N ALA A 247 16.12 -13.14 13.87
CA ALA A 247 16.18 -14.31 14.75
C ALA A 247 16.43 -15.60 13.96
N GLY A 248 15.74 -15.77 12.83
CA GLY A 248 15.95 -16.89 11.90
C GLY A 248 17.37 -16.92 11.35
N LEU A 249 17.88 -15.79 10.88
CA LEU A 249 19.26 -15.64 10.41
C LEU A 249 20.27 -15.90 11.53
N GLY A 250 20.01 -15.41 12.74
CA GLY A 250 20.83 -15.64 13.93
C GLY A 250 20.93 -17.13 14.29
N ALA A 251 19.79 -17.84 14.28
CA ALA A 251 19.75 -19.29 14.53
C ALA A 251 20.54 -20.08 13.48
N ILE A 252 20.42 -19.72 12.20
CA ILE A 252 21.19 -20.33 11.11
C ILE A 252 22.70 -20.09 11.30
N GLY A 253 23.10 -18.86 11.65
CA GLY A 253 24.49 -18.52 11.94
C GLY A 253 25.09 -19.33 13.09
N MET A 254 24.34 -19.51 14.18
CA MET A 254 24.78 -20.34 15.32
C MET A 254 24.93 -21.82 14.93
N LEU A 255 23.99 -22.37 14.17
CA LEU A 255 24.05 -23.76 13.70
C LEU A 255 25.22 -23.99 12.73
N SER A 256 25.50 -23.03 11.85
CA SER A 256 26.67 -23.03 10.96
C SER A 256 27.98 -23.10 11.75
N ARG A 257 28.14 -22.25 12.78
CA ARG A 257 29.36 -22.21 13.62
C ARG A 257 29.59 -23.52 14.36
N ARG A 258 28.53 -24.18 14.86
CA ARG A 258 28.63 -25.48 15.54
C ARG A 258 29.07 -26.62 14.61
N ARG A 259 28.81 -26.51 13.30
CA ARG A 259 29.22 -27.51 12.30
C ARG A 259 30.69 -27.35 11.90
N SER A 260 31.20 -26.13 11.86
CA SER A 260 32.62 -25.87 11.54
C SER A 260 33.60 -26.30 12.65
N GLY A 261 33.15 -26.35 13.91
CA GLY A 261 33.98 -26.79 15.04
C GLY A 261 34.30 -28.30 15.11
N LYS A 262 33.72 -29.14 14.23
CA LYS A 262 33.96 -30.60 14.23
C LYS A 262 35.01 -31.07 13.21
N VAL A 263 35.67 -30.17 12.48
CA VAL A 263 36.67 -30.55 11.44
C VAL A 263 38.12 -30.49 11.95
N ALA A 264 38.38 -29.95 13.14
CA ALA A 264 39.74 -29.84 13.70
C ALA A 264 40.05 -30.90 14.77
N ALA A 265 39.86 -32.20 14.46
CA ALA A 265 40.26 -33.29 15.35
C ALA A 265 40.54 -34.60 14.61
N PHE A 266 41.49 -34.58 13.68
CA PHE A 266 42.22 -35.74 13.15
C PHE A 266 43.43 -35.12 12.43
N THR A 267 44.70 -35.24 12.81
CA THR A 267 45.43 -36.43 13.27
C THR A 267 46.74 -35.95 13.92
N VAL A 268 47.07 -36.38 15.13
CA VAL A 268 48.46 -36.50 15.60
C VAL A 268 48.55 -37.82 16.34
N GLN A 269 49.22 -38.81 15.72
CA GLN A 269 49.86 -40.00 16.30
C GLN A 269 50.28 -40.88 15.10
N GLY A 270 51.52 -41.30 14.91
CA GLY A 270 52.76 -41.16 15.65
C GLY A 270 53.87 -41.98 14.96
N ALA A 271 55.06 -41.94 15.58
CA ALA A 271 56.27 -42.75 15.36
C ALA A 271 57.00 -42.56 14.01
#